data_AF-A0A1M5V388-F1
#
_entry.id   AF-A0A1M5V388-F1
#
_cell.length_a   1.000
_cell.length_b   1.000
_cell.length_c   1.000
_cell.angle_alpha   90.00
_cell.angle_beta   90.00
_cell.angle_gamma   90.00
#
_symmetry.space_group_name_H-M   'P 1'
#
loop_
_entity.id
_entity.type
_entity.pdbx_description
1 polymer ?
#
loop_
_entity_poly.entity_id
_entity_poly.type
_entity_poly.pdbx_seq_one_letter_code
_entity_poly.pdbx_strand_id
1 'polypeptide(L)'
;MKRNYNKAARNYLLKNKDTLLNAIIFLVLSIPATFLVQSDMLATRGENYQLYLMYLLILGISFIQGSSMVVDLTVKDRLSRRLEFYLASGGDVKEILKAYTLEMFRIAAIIPFFIFMACFYMIDWTVPFEKMILIYVTTSAVSYLGIYLLNTLVLSIKRFKLFKNILFFSNFLIFFIGTNLGPSLLDSNIFNILSLDTAILFFNLIIGVVLLMITLAKIKHVNNEDIIRRDALWE
;
A
#
# COMPACT_ATOMS: atom_id res chain seq x y z
N MET A 1 -6.92 4.73 26.29
CA MET A 1 -7.03 3.46 25.54
C MET A 1 -6.36 3.47 24.17
N LYS A 2 -6.59 4.45 23.27
CA LYS A 2 -6.02 4.50 21.90
C LYS A 2 -4.52 4.19 21.76
N ARG A 3 -3.68 4.70 22.66
CA ARG A 3 -2.21 4.48 22.64
C ARG A 3 -1.80 3.01 22.85
N ASN A 4 -2.66 2.20 23.48
CA ASN A 4 -2.40 0.77 23.69
C ASN A 4 -2.63 -0.05 22.41
N TYR A 5 -3.61 0.28 21.58
CA TYR A 5 -3.89 -0.47 20.35
C TYR A 5 -2.75 -0.36 19.33
N ASN A 6 -2.26 0.86 19.11
CA ASN A 6 -1.11 1.09 18.23
C ASN A 6 0.14 0.34 18.73
N LYS A 7 0.41 0.38 20.04
CA LYS A 7 1.55 -0.33 20.63
C LYS A 7 1.41 -1.86 20.49
N ALA A 8 0.20 -2.39 20.67
CA ALA A 8 -0.09 -3.82 20.53
C ALA A 8 0.07 -4.28 19.07
N ALA A 9 -0.55 -3.57 18.11
CA ALA A 9 -0.45 -3.88 16.69
C ALA A 9 1.00 -3.82 16.21
N ARG A 10 1.74 -2.77 16.59
CA ARG A 10 3.16 -2.62 16.26
C ARG A 10 4.00 -3.76 16.84
N ASN A 11 3.80 -4.11 18.11
CA ASN A 11 4.53 -5.21 18.73
C ASN A 11 4.23 -6.56 18.09
N TYR A 12 3.01 -6.77 17.61
CA TYR A 12 2.64 -8.00 16.92
C TYR A 12 3.33 -8.08 15.55
N LEU A 13 3.24 -7.01 14.75
CA LEU A 13 3.87 -6.94 13.43
C LEU A 13 5.39 -7.09 13.51
N LEU A 14 6.05 -6.41 14.46
CA LEU A 14 7.51 -6.49 14.63
C LEU A 14 8.00 -7.81 15.22
N LYS A 15 7.15 -8.59 15.89
CA LYS A 15 7.51 -9.94 16.36
C LYS A 15 7.17 -11.03 15.34
N ASN A 16 6.38 -10.72 14.32
CA ASN A 16 6.01 -11.70 13.31
C ASN A 16 7.20 -11.95 12.38
N LYS A 17 7.65 -13.22 12.33
CA LYS A 17 8.79 -13.62 11.50
C LYS A 17 8.52 -13.38 10.01
N ASP A 18 7.28 -13.61 9.56
CA ASP A 18 6.91 -13.46 8.14
C ASP A 18 6.96 -11.98 7.73
N THR A 19 6.45 -11.09 8.57
CA THR A 19 6.47 -9.64 8.32
C THR A 19 7.90 -9.08 8.31
N LEU A 20 8.76 -9.54 9.22
CA LEU A 20 10.18 -9.18 9.24
C LEU A 20 10.93 -9.72 8.01
N LEU A 21 10.71 -10.98 7.67
CA LEU A 21 11.35 -11.62 6.51
C LEU A 21 10.93 -10.92 5.21
N ASN A 22 9.63 -10.60 5.07
CA ASN A 22 9.14 -9.82 3.94
C ASN A 22 9.78 -8.43 3.88
N ALA A 23 9.87 -7.72 4.99
CA ALA A 23 10.54 -6.41 5.04
C ALA A 23 12.02 -6.51 4.60
N ILE A 24 12.75 -7.53 5.05
CA ILE A 24 14.15 -7.77 4.63
C ILE A 24 14.23 -8.06 3.14
N ILE A 25 13.36 -8.94 2.61
CA ILE A 25 13.31 -9.25 1.17
C ILE A 25 13.06 -7.99 0.36
N PHE A 26 12.07 -7.18 0.74
CA PHE A 26 11.78 -5.94 0.01
C PHE A 26 12.92 -4.93 0.10
N LEU A 27 13.62 -4.86 1.23
CA LEU A 27 14.81 -4.01 1.36
C LEU A 27 15.91 -4.48 0.41
N VAL A 28 16.22 -5.78 0.39
CA VAL A 28 17.23 -6.36 -0.51
C VAL A 28 16.86 -6.16 -1.98
N LEU A 29 15.59 -6.35 -2.34
CA LEU A 29 15.09 -6.16 -3.71
C LEU A 29 15.02 -4.68 -4.12
N SER A 30 14.82 -3.76 -3.17
CA SER A 30 14.74 -2.33 -3.46
C SER A 30 16.07 -1.75 -3.93
N ILE A 31 17.20 -2.27 -3.43
CA ILE A 31 18.54 -1.82 -3.81
C ILE A 31 18.80 -1.96 -5.32
N PRO A 32 18.77 -3.17 -5.92
CA PRO A 32 18.97 -3.31 -7.36
C PRO A 32 17.87 -2.62 -8.16
N ALA A 33 16.63 -2.56 -7.67
CA ALA A 33 15.56 -1.82 -8.33
C ALA A 33 15.89 -0.32 -8.46
N THR A 34 16.43 0.31 -7.41
CA THR A 34 16.86 1.72 -7.48
C THR A 34 18.03 1.93 -8.44
N PHE A 35 19.00 1.01 -8.47
CA PHE A 35 20.10 1.06 -9.45
C PHE A 35 19.60 0.87 -10.89
N LEU A 36 18.62 0.01 -11.13
CA LEU A 36 18.06 -0.19 -12.46
C LEU A 36 17.42 1.08 -13.01
N VAL A 37 16.65 1.80 -12.19
CA VAL A 37 16.07 3.11 -12.57
C VAL A 37 17.15 4.10 -13.02
N GLN A 38 18.35 3.99 -12.45
CA GLN A 38 19.48 4.86 -12.72
C GLN A 38 20.38 4.37 -13.86
N SER A 39 20.28 3.10 -14.25
CA SER A 39 21.15 2.53 -15.28
C SER A 39 21.03 3.30 -16.60
N ASP A 40 22.15 3.47 -17.32
CA ASP A 40 22.22 4.20 -18.59
C ASP A 40 21.19 3.70 -19.62
N MET A 41 20.82 2.41 -19.54
CA MET A 41 19.79 1.80 -20.39
C MET A 41 18.38 2.37 -20.18
N LEU A 42 18.06 2.86 -18.97
CA LEU A 42 16.78 3.48 -18.65
C LEU A 42 16.87 5.01 -18.63
N ALA A 43 18.04 5.57 -18.31
CA ALA A 43 18.28 7.01 -18.39
C ALA A 43 18.14 7.54 -19.83
N THR A 44 18.54 6.74 -20.83
CA THR A 44 18.35 7.06 -22.26
C THR A 44 16.88 7.14 -22.70
N ARG A 45 15.93 6.62 -21.92
CA ARG A 45 14.48 6.76 -22.17
C ARG A 45 13.90 8.09 -21.67
N GLY A 46 14.71 8.90 -20.99
CA GLY A 46 14.35 10.23 -20.51
C GLY A 46 13.86 10.27 -19.07
N GLU A 47 13.93 11.47 -18.48
CA GLU A 47 13.60 11.74 -17.07
C GLU A 47 12.16 11.34 -16.71
N ASN A 48 11.20 11.57 -17.61
CA ASN A 48 9.80 11.18 -17.41
C ASN A 48 9.64 9.67 -17.17
N TYR A 49 10.42 8.85 -17.87
CA TYR A 49 10.40 7.41 -17.68
C TYR A 49 10.92 7.00 -16.31
N GLN A 50 11.99 7.66 -15.84
CA GLN A 50 12.55 7.43 -14.51
C GLN A 50 11.58 7.87 -13.39
N LEU A 51 10.91 9.02 -13.57
CA LEU A 51 9.88 9.52 -12.65
C LEU A 51 8.72 8.52 -12.52
N TYR A 52 8.26 7.99 -13.66
CA TYR A 52 7.20 6.98 -13.70
C TYR A 52 7.59 5.69 -12.98
N LEU A 53 8.80 5.17 -13.23
CA LEU A 53 9.29 3.97 -12.56
C LEU A 53 9.46 4.17 -11.06
N MET A 54 10.00 5.31 -10.64
CA MET A 54 10.10 5.64 -9.22
C MET A 54 8.70 5.65 -8.56
N TYR A 55 7.73 6.31 -9.18
CA TYR A 55 6.35 6.32 -8.72
C TYR A 55 5.76 4.90 -8.59
N LEU A 56 5.93 4.06 -9.62
CA LEU A 56 5.41 2.70 -9.65
C LEU A 56 6.07 1.81 -8.58
N LEU A 57 7.38 1.95 -8.35
CA LEU A 57 8.11 1.25 -7.29
C LEU A 57 7.63 1.66 -5.90
N ILE A 58 7.48 2.96 -5.65
CA ILE A 58 7.01 3.50 -4.36
C ILE A 58 5.61 2.97 -4.07
N LEU A 59 4.67 3.16 -4.99
CA LEU A 59 3.28 2.74 -4.84
C LEU A 59 3.21 1.22 -4.64
N GLY A 60 3.90 0.49 -5.50
CA GLY A 60 3.80 -0.95 -5.57
C GLY A 60 4.41 -1.67 -4.37
N ILE A 61 5.60 -1.26 -3.91
CA ILE A 61 6.22 -1.84 -2.71
C ILE A 61 5.38 -1.53 -1.47
N SER A 62 4.86 -0.30 -1.36
CA SER A 62 3.95 0.08 -0.27
C SER A 62 2.72 -0.83 -0.23
N PHE A 63 2.13 -1.09 -1.39
CA PHE A 63 0.90 -1.87 -1.50
C PHE A 63 1.16 -3.36 -1.23
N ILE A 64 2.22 -3.95 -1.78
CA ILE A 64 2.55 -5.36 -1.53
C ILE A 64 2.84 -5.57 -0.04
N GLN A 65 3.69 -4.74 0.57
CA GLN A 65 3.99 -4.86 2.00
C GLN A 65 2.75 -4.70 2.86
N GLY A 66 1.96 -3.64 2.63
CA GLY A 66 0.73 -3.40 3.35
C GLY A 66 -0.24 -4.58 3.22
N SER A 67 -0.41 -5.11 2.01
CA SER A 67 -1.30 -6.23 1.72
C SER A 67 -0.85 -7.55 2.39
N SER A 68 0.46 -7.79 2.49
CA SER A 68 1.01 -8.91 3.27
C SER A 68 0.71 -8.77 4.76
N MET A 69 0.87 -7.57 5.33
CA MET A 69 0.59 -7.33 6.75
C MET A 69 -0.89 -7.46 7.08
N VAL A 70 -1.78 -7.13 6.14
CA VAL A 70 -3.23 -7.39 6.27
C VAL A 70 -3.51 -8.88 6.43
N VAL A 71 -2.82 -9.74 5.68
CA VAL A 71 -2.94 -11.20 5.82
C VAL A 71 -2.35 -11.68 7.15
N ASP A 72 -1.18 -11.17 7.52
CA ASP A 72 -0.43 -11.62 8.69
C ASP A 72 -1.07 -11.22 10.03
N LEU A 73 -1.70 -10.04 10.08
CA LEU A 73 -2.35 -9.52 11.28
C LEU A 73 -3.87 -9.66 11.20
N THR A 74 -4.52 -8.94 10.28
CA THR A 74 -5.99 -8.78 10.28
C THR A 74 -6.70 -10.09 9.96
N VAL A 75 -6.26 -10.83 8.94
CA VAL A 75 -6.84 -12.14 8.60
C VAL A 75 -6.57 -13.16 9.71
N LYS A 76 -5.35 -13.20 10.24
CA LYS A 76 -4.96 -14.13 11.30
C LYS A 76 -5.70 -13.89 12.62
N ASP A 77 -5.86 -12.62 13.02
CA ASP A 77 -6.63 -12.25 14.21
C ASP A 77 -8.11 -12.59 14.07
N ARG A 78 -8.63 -12.50 12.84
CA ARG A 78 -9.98 -12.95 12.53
C ARG A 78 -10.09 -14.47 12.65
N LEU A 79 -9.23 -15.23 11.97
CA LEU A 79 -9.25 -16.70 11.98
C LEU A 79 -9.10 -17.29 13.38
N SER A 80 -8.27 -16.67 14.21
CA SER A 80 -8.03 -17.09 15.59
C SER A 80 -9.10 -16.62 16.59
N ARG A 81 -10.17 -15.95 16.12
CA ARG A 81 -11.23 -15.34 16.93
C ARG A 81 -10.74 -14.31 17.97
N ARG A 82 -9.47 -13.91 17.92
CA ARG A 82 -8.92 -12.88 18.82
C ARG A 82 -9.66 -11.57 18.70
N LEU A 83 -9.96 -11.17 17.46
CA LEU A 83 -10.75 -9.96 17.21
C LEU A 83 -12.12 -10.04 17.89
N GLU A 84 -12.80 -11.19 17.86
CA GLU A 84 -14.12 -11.38 18.47
C GLU A 84 -14.05 -11.24 20.00
N PHE A 85 -13.03 -11.80 20.65
CA PHE A 85 -12.81 -11.62 22.09
C PHE A 85 -12.60 -10.14 22.47
N TYR A 86 -11.86 -9.39 21.65
CA TYR A 86 -11.67 -7.96 21.89
C TYR A 86 -12.97 -7.16 21.70
N LEU A 87 -13.76 -7.46 20.68
CA LEU A 87 -15.05 -6.80 20.47
C LEU A 87 -16.06 -7.13 21.58
N ALA A 88 -16.05 -8.37 22.07
CA ALA A 88 -16.87 -8.79 23.21
C ALA A 88 -16.49 -8.07 24.52
N SER A 89 -15.22 -7.67 24.69
CA SER A 89 -14.79 -6.87 25.84
C SER A 89 -15.20 -5.38 25.78
N GLY A 90 -15.97 -4.98 24.76
CA GLY A 90 -16.46 -3.60 24.59
C GLY A 90 -15.60 -2.71 23.69
N GLY A 91 -14.63 -3.29 22.96
CA GLY A 91 -13.83 -2.55 21.98
C GLY A 91 -14.61 -2.20 20.71
N ASP A 92 -14.37 -1.02 20.13
CA ASP A 92 -14.92 -0.65 18.82
C ASP A 92 -14.00 -1.14 17.68
N VAL A 93 -14.56 -1.92 16.75
CA VAL A 93 -13.81 -2.42 15.60
C VAL A 93 -13.24 -1.30 14.72
N LYS A 94 -13.93 -0.16 14.64
CA LYS A 94 -13.46 0.98 13.82
C LYS A 94 -12.18 1.58 14.38
N GLU A 95 -12.01 1.58 15.70
CA GLU A 95 -10.78 2.03 16.34
C GLU A 95 -9.63 1.05 16.11
N ILE A 96 -9.89 -0.26 16.18
CA ILE A 96 -8.90 -1.31 15.92
C ILE A 96 -8.43 -1.24 14.45
N LEU A 97 -9.37 -1.11 13.50
CA LEU A 97 -9.05 -0.99 12.07
C LEU A 97 -8.15 0.22 11.79
N LYS A 98 -8.44 1.37 12.40
CA LYS A 98 -7.61 2.58 12.25
C LYS A 98 -6.21 2.37 12.82
N ALA A 99 -6.11 1.72 14.00
CA ALA A 99 -4.83 1.40 14.62
C ALA A 99 -4.00 0.44 13.75
N TYR A 100 -4.62 -0.63 13.24
CA TYR A 100 -3.97 -1.62 12.37
C TYR A 100 -3.46 -0.96 11.10
N THR A 101 -4.31 -0.19 10.44
CA THR A 101 -3.96 0.53 9.21
C THR A 101 -2.80 1.49 9.42
N LEU A 102 -2.83 2.29 10.50
CA LEU A 102 -1.78 3.25 10.79
C LEU A 102 -0.42 2.58 11.01
N GLU A 103 -0.37 1.51 11.80
CA GLU A 103 0.89 0.81 12.08
C GLU A 103 1.40 0.03 10.86
N MET A 104 0.51 -0.61 10.10
CA MET A 104 0.88 -1.24 8.82
C MET A 104 1.46 -0.23 7.84
N PHE A 105 0.81 0.92 7.67
CA PHE A 105 1.30 1.99 6.82
C PHE A 105 2.67 2.50 7.27
N ARG A 106 2.87 2.71 8.57
CA ARG A 106 4.15 3.17 9.10
C ARG A 106 5.30 2.23 8.75
N ILE A 107 5.09 0.92 8.86
CA ILE A 107 6.12 -0.06 8.52
C ILE A 107 6.29 -0.14 6.99
N ALA A 108 5.18 -0.20 6.25
CA ALA A 108 5.18 -0.30 4.79
C ALA A 108 5.80 0.93 4.09
N ALA A 109 5.74 2.12 4.70
CA ALA A 109 6.29 3.35 4.14
C ALA A 109 7.82 3.49 4.30
N ILE A 110 8.46 2.70 5.18
CA ILE A 110 9.90 2.83 5.47
C ILE A 110 10.75 2.60 4.22
N ILE A 111 10.53 1.48 3.52
CA ILE A 111 11.32 1.13 2.33
C ILE A 111 11.05 2.09 1.16
N PRO A 112 9.78 2.39 0.79
CA PRO A 112 9.46 3.41 -0.21
C PRO A 112 10.05 4.79 0.08
N PHE A 113 10.18 5.18 1.35
CA PHE A 113 10.87 6.41 1.73
C PHE A 113 12.35 6.40 1.32
N PHE A 114 13.07 5.30 1.60
CA PHE A 114 14.47 5.18 1.19
C PHE A 114 14.64 5.14 -0.33
N ILE A 115 13.72 4.49 -1.05
CA ILE A 115 13.71 4.49 -2.53
C ILE A 115 13.56 5.92 -3.05
N PHE A 116 12.57 6.66 -2.53
CA PHE A 116 12.36 8.05 -2.89
C PHE A 116 13.61 8.90 -2.64
N MET A 117 14.21 8.79 -1.45
CA MET A 117 15.42 9.54 -1.11
C MET A 117 16.61 9.17 -1.98
N ALA A 118 16.81 7.88 -2.29
CA ALA A 118 17.88 7.41 -3.14
C ALA A 118 17.72 7.90 -4.59
N CYS A 119 16.53 7.76 -5.18
CA CYS A 119 16.26 8.27 -6.52
C CYS A 119 16.34 9.80 -6.59
N PHE A 120 15.88 10.50 -5.55
CA PHE A 120 15.96 11.96 -5.49
C PHE A 120 17.41 12.46 -5.46
N TYR A 121 18.29 11.83 -4.68
CA TYR A 121 19.67 12.28 -4.53
C TYR A 121 20.58 11.88 -5.69
N MET A 122 20.31 10.74 -6.33
CA MET A 122 21.19 10.15 -7.34
C MET A 122 20.88 10.59 -8.78
N ILE A 123 19.72 11.19 -9.03
CA ILE A 123 19.28 11.60 -10.37
C ILE A 123 19.18 13.13 -10.39
N ASP A 124 19.72 13.75 -11.44
CA ASP A 124 19.60 15.18 -11.67
C ASP A 124 18.22 15.50 -12.26
N TRP A 125 17.27 15.84 -11.39
CA TRP A 125 15.89 16.17 -11.77
C TRP A 125 15.75 17.60 -12.30
N THR A 126 15.02 17.77 -13.39
CA THR A 126 14.50 19.07 -13.82
C THR A 126 13.22 19.45 -13.07
N VAL A 127 12.48 18.44 -12.58
CA VAL A 127 11.28 18.64 -11.75
C VAL A 127 11.66 19.27 -10.41
N PRO A 128 10.98 20.35 -9.96
CA PRO A 128 11.30 21.01 -8.71
C PRO A 128 11.04 20.09 -7.50
N PHE A 129 11.88 20.23 -6.48
CA PHE A 129 11.83 19.43 -5.25
C PHE A 129 10.45 19.42 -4.58
N GLU A 130 9.77 20.56 -4.54
CA GLU A 130 8.44 20.70 -3.94
C GLU A 130 7.41 19.76 -4.59
N LYS A 131 7.46 19.62 -5.92
CA LYS A 131 6.57 18.72 -6.65
C LYS A 131 6.92 17.26 -6.41
N MET A 132 8.21 16.93 -6.29
CA MET A 132 8.65 15.57 -5.97
C MET A 132 8.15 15.13 -4.59
N ILE A 133 8.23 16.01 -3.58
CA ILE A 133 7.62 15.77 -2.27
C ILE A 133 6.12 15.58 -2.41
N LEU A 134 5.43 16.43 -3.18
CA LEU A 134 3.98 16.34 -3.35
C LEU A 134 3.57 15.00 -4.00
N ILE A 135 4.31 14.53 -5.00
CA ILE A 135 4.11 13.21 -5.62
C ILE A 135 4.30 12.11 -4.58
N TYR A 136 5.37 12.16 -3.78
CA TYR A 136 5.61 11.17 -2.73
C TYR A 136 4.50 11.13 -1.67
N VAL A 137 4.08 12.31 -1.17
CA VAL A 137 3.04 12.44 -0.14
C VAL A 137 1.69 11.95 -0.66
N THR A 138 1.31 12.33 -1.89
CA THR A 138 0.05 11.87 -2.50
C THR A 138 0.06 10.37 -2.76
N THR A 139 1.18 9.81 -3.22
CA THR A 139 1.34 8.36 -3.41
C THR A 139 1.25 7.61 -2.08
N SER A 140 1.86 8.15 -1.03
CA SER A 140 1.77 7.60 0.33
C SER A 140 0.36 7.69 0.91
N ALA A 141 -0.40 8.75 0.60
CA ALA A 141 -1.79 8.86 1.00
C ALA A 141 -2.67 7.79 0.29
N VAL A 142 -2.44 7.56 -1.00
CA VAL A 142 -3.11 6.50 -1.76
C VAL A 142 -2.79 5.13 -1.17
N SER A 143 -1.54 4.85 -0.81
CA SER A 143 -1.17 3.57 -0.20
C SER A 143 -1.81 3.38 1.18
N TYR A 144 -1.88 4.42 2.02
CA TYR A 144 -2.61 4.38 3.29
C TYR A 144 -4.09 4.02 3.09
N LEU A 145 -4.77 4.69 2.15
CA LEU A 145 -6.18 4.42 1.84
C LEU A 145 -6.38 3.01 1.29
N GLY A 146 -5.44 2.51 0.47
CA GLY A 146 -5.43 1.14 -0.01
C GLY A 146 -5.37 0.11 1.12
N ILE A 147 -4.44 0.29 2.06
CA ILE A 147 -4.33 -0.57 3.24
C ILE A 147 -5.60 -0.48 4.09
N TYR A 148 -6.18 0.72 4.23
CA TYR A 148 -7.41 0.90 5.02
C TYR A 148 -8.60 0.15 4.42
N LEU A 149 -8.74 0.25 3.09
CA LEU A 149 -9.76 -0.47 2.34
C LEU A 149 -9.58 -1.98 2.51
N LEU A 150 -8.37 -2.50 2.32
CA LEU A 150 -8.08 -3.93 2.47
C LEU A 150 -8.42 -4.44 3.88
N ASN A 151 -8.00 -3.71 4.92
CA ASN A 151 -8.34 -4.03 6.30
C ASN A 151 -9.86 -4.07 6.54
N THR A 152 -10.60 -3.15 5.92
CA THR A 152 -12.07 -3.12 6.01
C THR A 152 -12.71 -4.27 5.25
N LEU A 153 -12.20 -4.61 4.05
CA LEU A 153 -12.71 -5.68 3.22
C LEU A 153 -12.52 -7.06 3.86
N VAL A 154 -11.38 -7.31 4.52
CA VAL A 154 -11.10 -8.56 5.24
C VAL A 154 -12.23 -8.93 6.20
N LEU A 155 -12.81 -7.96 6.90
CA LEU A 155 -13.90 -8.20 7.85
C LEU A 155 -15.21 -8.63 7.18
N SER A 156 -15.37 -8.33 5.89
CA SER A 156 -16.56 -8.71 5.12
C SER A 156 -16.45 -10.10 4.47
N ILE A 157 -15.28 -10.73 4.51
CA ILE A 157 -14.99 -11.96 3.76
C ILE A 157 -15.08 -13.19 4.66
N LYS A 158 -15.65 -14.27 4.12
CA LYS A 158 -15.72 -15.59 4.78
C LYS A 158 -14.54 -16.50 4.45
N ARG A 159 -14.10 -16.51 3.18
CA ARG A 159 -13.07 -17.42 2.64
C ARG A 159 -11.73 -16.71 2.52
N PHE A 160 -10.85 -16.89 3.50
CA PHE A 160 -9.60 -16.15 3.58
C PHE A 160 -8.51 -16.63 2.61
N LYS A 161 -8.55 -17.90 2.19
CA LYS A 161 -7.60 -18.43 1.20
C LYS A 161 -7.83 -17.80 -0.18
N LEU A 162 -9.10 -17.71 -0.60
CA LEU A 162 -9.47 -16.99 -1.82
C LEU A 162 -9.11 -15.52 -1.76
N PHE A 163 -9.36 -14.84 -0.63
CA PHE A 163 -8.97 -13.44 -0.47
C PHE A 163 -7.46 -13.23 -0.63
N LYS A 164 -6.66 -14.06 0.04
CA LYS A 164 -5.20 -14.04 -0.09
C LYS A 164 -4.80 -14.16 -1.56
N ASN A 165 -5.34 -15.15 -2.28
CA ASN A 165 -5.00 -15.38 -3.68
C ASN A 165 -5.42 -14.23 -4.60
N ILE A 166 -6.63 -13.67 -4.43
CA ILE A 166 -7.11 -12.52 -5.18
C ILE A 166 -6.17 -11.32 -4.95
N LEU A 167 -5.78 -11.08 -3.70
CA LEU A 167 -4.90 -9.97 -3.34
C LEU A 167 -3.50 -10.13 -3.96
N PHE A 168 -2.92 -11.34 -3.96
CA PHE A 168 -1.68 -11.62 -4.70
C PHE A 168 -1.83 -11.39 -6.20
N PHE A 169 -2.92 -11.88 -6.80
CA PHE A 169 -3.17 -11.74 -8.23
C PHE A 169 -3.40 -10.29 -8.63
N SER A 170 -4.16 -9.52 -7.85
CA SER A 170 -4.38 -8.10 -8.07
C SER A 170 -3.09 -7.30 -8.00
N ASN A 171 -2.22 -7.57 -7.03
CA ASN A 171 -0.91 -6.91 -6.95
C ASN A 171 -0.09 -7.21 -8.21
N PHE A 172 0.01 -8.47 -8.62
CA PHE A 172 0.72 -8.85 -9.84
C PHE A 172 0.16 -8.14 -11.08
N LEU A 173 -1.16 -8.09 -11.22
CA LEU A 173 -1.84 -7.49 -12.37
C LEU A 173 -1.60 -5.98 -12.44
N ILE A 174 -1.68 -5.26 -11.30
CA ILE A 174 -1.41 -3.82 -11.24
C ILE A 174 0.02 -3.53 -11.70
N PHE A 175 1.00 -4.29 -11.21
CA PHE A 175 2.39 -4.13 -11.61
C PHE A 175 2.61 -4.46 -13.08
N PHE A 176 2.09 -5.60 -13.54
CA PHE A 176 2.22 -6.04 -14.92
C PHE A 176 1.61 -5.03 -15.90
N ILE A 177 0.43 -4.50 -15.58
CA ILE A 177 -0.20 -3.43 -16.37
C ILE A 177 0.67 -2.18 -16.32
N GLY A 178 1.07 -1.71 -15.14
CA GLY A 178 1.84 -0.48 -15.02
C GLY A 178 3.17 -0.54 -15.77
N THR A 179 3.92 -1.64 -15.69
CA THR A 179 5.21 -1.74 -16.39
C THR A 179 5.09 -1.89 -17.90
N ASN A 180 3.99 -2.46 -18.42
CA ASN A 180 3.82 -2.64 -19.88
C ASN A 180 3.04 -1.50 -20.56
N LEU A 181 2.00 -0.96 -19.91
CA LEU A 181 1.21 0.16 -20.43
C LEU A 181 1.85 1.52 -20.13
N GLY A 182 2.59 1.65 -19.02
CA GLY A 182 3.25 2.90 -18.66
C GLY A 182 4.19 3.46 -19.74
N PRO A 183 5.16 2.68 -20.23
CA PRO A 183 6.10 3.13 -21.27
C PRO A 183 5.39 3.54 -22.56
N SER A 184 4.41 2.75 -23.00
CA SER A 184 3.66 3.03 -24.24
C SER A 184 2.76 4.26 -24.12
N LEU A 185 2.28 4.58 -22.92
CA LEU A 185 1.60 5.86 -22.65
C LEU A 185 2.58 7.04 -22.65
N LEU A 186 3.79 6.87 -22.12
CA LEU A 186 4.82 7.92 -22.10
C LEU A 186 5.29 8.30 -23.51
N ASP A 187 5.38 7.31 -24.41
CA ASP A 187 5.75 7.52 -25.82
C ASP A 187 4.59 8.08 -26.67
N SER A 188 3.38 8.17 -26.09
CA SER A 188 2.21 8.71 -26.78
C SER A 188 2.13 10.24 -26.64
N ASN A 189 1.58 10.91 -27.66
CA ASN A 189 1.38 12.37 -27.70
C ASN A 189 0.44 12.92 -26.60
N ILE A 190 -0.06 12.10 -25.67
CA ILE A 190 -0.95 12.49 -24.58
C ILE A 190 -0.24 13.47 -23.61
N PHE A 191 1.08 13.33 -23.43
CA PHE A 191 1.88 14.22 -22.59
C PHE A 191 2.29 15.54 -23.28
N ASN A 192 1.85 15.80 -24.52
CA ASN A 192 2.03 17.12 -25.15
C ASN A 192 1.11 18.20 -24.55
N ILE A 193 0.09 17.81 -23.75
CA ILE A 193 -0.88 18.71 -23.12
C ILE A 193 -0.63 18.87 -21.61
N LEU A 194 -0.11 17.84 -20.95
CA LEU A 194 0.07 17.80 -19.49
C LEU A 194 1.41 17.15 -19.15
N SER A 195 2.22 17.78 -18.30
CA SER A 195 3.51 17.21 -17.87
C SER A 195 3.30 16.01 -16.93
N LEU A 196 4.16 15.00 -17.00
CA LEU A 196 3.97 13.72 -16.30
C LEU A 196 3.84 13.88 -14.78
N ASP A 197 4.63 14.77 -14.17
CA ASP A 197 4.56 15.12 -12.75
C ASP A 197 3.14 15.54 -12.35
N THR A 198 2.48 16.38 -13.15
CA THR A 198 1.10 16.81 -12.89
C THR A 198 0.07 15.72 -13.19
N ALA A 199 0.32 14.86 -14.18
CA ALA A 199 -0.52 13.70 -14.47
C ALA A 199 -0.55 12.70 -13.29
N ILE A 200 0.61 12.42 -12.68
CA ILE A 200 0.72 11.54 -11.51
C ILE A 200 -0.09 12.10 -10.34
N LEU A 201 0.01 13.41 -10.09
CA LEU A 201 -0.75 14.07 -9.02
C LEU A 201 -2.26 13.95 -9.24
N PHE A 202 -2.72 14.20 -10.47
CA PHE A 202 -4.13 14.09 -10.82
C PHE A 202 -4.64 12.65 -10.66
N PHE A 203 -3.86 11.67 -11.11
CA PHE A 203 -4.17 10.25 -10.96
C PHE A 203 -4.26 9.84 -9.48
N ASN A 204 -3.29 10.26 -8.65
CA ASN A 204 -3.32 10.01 -7.21
C ASN A 204 -4.55 10.63 -6.54
N LEU A 205 -4.96 11.83 -6.97
CA LEU A 205 -6.15 12.48 -6.45
C LEU A 205 -7.42 11.70 -6.79
N ILE A 206 -7.60 11.30 -8.06
CA ILE A 206 -8.75 10.50 -8.48
C ILE A 206 -8.80 9.19 -7.71
N ILE A 207 -7.69 8.44 -7.69
CA ILE A 207 -7.63 7.15 -6.99
C ILE A 207 -7.88 7.33 -5.50
N GLY A 208 -7.27 8.34 -4.87
CA GLY A 208 -7.47 8.65 -3.47
C GLY A 208 -8.94 8.91 -3.15
N VAL A 209 -9.63 9.71 -3.97
CA VAL A 209 -11.07 9.99 -3.81
C VAL A 209 -11.90 8.71 -3.97
N VAL A 210 -11.64 7.90 -5.00
CA VAL A 210 -12.34 6.62 -5.22
C VAL A 210 -12.14 5.67 -4.04
N LEU A 211 -10.89 5.48 -3.59
CA LEU A 211 -10.58 4.62 -2.45
C LEU A 211 -11.25 5.12 -1.17
N LEU A 212 -11.24 6.42 -0.92
CA LEU A 212 -11.90 7.03 0.23
C LEU A 212 -13.41 6.76 0.19
N MET A 213 -14.07 6.99 -0.94
CA MET A 213 -15.51 6.76 -1.11
C MET A 213 -15.88 5.31 -0.82
N ILE A 214 -15.15 4.36 -1.42
CA ILE A 214 -15.39 2.92 -1.21
C ILE A 214 -15.18 2.56 0.27
N THR A 215 -14.11 3.06 0.87
CA THR A 215 -13.78 2.75 2.27
C THR A 215 -14.83 3.28 3.23
N LEU A 216 -15.27 4.53 3.06
CA LEU A 216 -16.33 5.12 3.87
C LEU A 216 -17.67 4.39 3.70
N ALA A 217 -18.02 4.00 2.48
CA ALA A 217 -19.22 3.21 2.22
C ALA A 217 -19.16 1.87 2.97
N LYS A 218 -18.02 1.17 2.92
CA LYS A 218 -17.86 -0.11 3.61
C LYS A 218 -17.86 0.03 5.12
N ILE A 219 -17.15 1.01 5.68
CA ILE A 219 -17.04 1.20 7.14
C ILE A 219 -18.38 1.54 7.81
N LYS A 220 -19.29 2.19 7.09
CA LYS A 220 -20.65 2.45 7.59
C LYS A 220 -21.41 1.17 7.91
N HIS A 221 -21.13 0.09 7.19
CA HIS A 221 -21.76 -1.22 7.39
C HIS A 221 -20.96 -2.16 8.31
N VAL A 222 -19.87 -1.67 8.91
CA VAL A 222 -19.06 -2.46 9.84
C VAL A 222 -19.57 -2.24 11.27
N ASN A 223 -20.18 -3.28 11.83
CA ASN A 223 -20.67 -3.34 13.21
C ASN A 223 -20.01 -4.49 13.97
N ASN A 224 -19.87 -4.33 15.29
CA ASN A 224 -19.26 -5.34 16.15
C ASN A 224 -20.02 -6.67 16.11
N GLU A 225 -21.35 -6.63 16.19
CA GLU A 225 -22.20 -7.84 16.20
C GLU A 225 -22.08 -8.65 14.91
N ASP A 226 -22.05 -7.97 13.76
CA ASP A 226 -21.92 -8.61 12.45
C ASP A 226 -20.59 -9.35 12.29
N ILE A 227 -19.53 -8.86 12.92
CA ILE A 227 -18.21 -9.49 12.89
C ILE A 227 -18.20 -10.72 13.80
N ILE A 228 -18.74 -10.60 15.01
CA ILE A 228 -18.80 -11.70 15.98
C ILE A 228 -19.63 -12.87 15.46
N ARG A 229 -20.73 -12.60 14.75
CA ARG A 229 -21.65 -13.64 14.25
C ARG A 229 -21.18 -14.32 12.96
N ARG A 230 -20.20 -13.78 12.23
CA ARG A 230 -19.74 -14.36 10.98
C ARG A 230 -18.66 -15.41 11.25
N ASP A 231 -18.76 -16.57 10.62
CA ASP A 231 -17.69 -17.58 10.66
C ASP A 231 -16.56 -17.33 9.67
N ALA A 232 -15.33 -17.58 10.12
CA ALA A 232 -14.09 -17.46 9.35
C ALA A 232 -13.66 -18.86 8.92
N LEU A 233 -13.43 -19.03 7.63
CA LEU A 233 -12.95 -20.30 7.10
C LEU A 233 -11.65 -20.07 6.34
N TRP A 234 -10.69 -20.96 6.60
CA TRP A 234 -9.44 -21.08 5.83
C TRP A 234 -9.63 -22.10 4.70
N GLU A 235 -10.63 -21.88 3.86
CA GLU A 235 -10.95 -22.68 2.68
C GLU A 235 -10.73 -21.88 1.39
#